data_AF-A0A1F6HAV2-F1
#
_entry.id   AF-A0A1F6HAV2-F1
#
_cell.length_a   1.000
_cell.length_b   1.000
_cell.length_c   1.000
_cell.angle_alpha   90.00
_cell.angle_beta   90.00
_cell.angle_gamma   90.00
#
_symmetry.space_group_name_H-M   'P 1'
#
loop_
_entity.id
_entity.type
_entity.pdbx_description
1 polymer ?
#
loop_
_entity_poly.entity_id
_entity_poly.type
_entity_poly.pdbx_seq_one_letter_code
_entity_poly.pdbx_strand_id
1 'polypeptide(L)'
;MNGLIDKIRSAEINKERVAVFLIVVVLIITGGFVYYKNQIAKSQVSQQTLSLTQQKEQENNDLIEKVGKLILLPTNEQPTIATITDKSQLSTQPFFNNAVDGDRVLVYANAKKAILYRPSTNKIIEVAPVNITSPTLTPSPTATPSAVIEQLTP
;
A
#
# COMPACT_ATOMS: atom_id res chain seq x y z
N MET A 1 37.21 36.97 38.98
CA MET A 1 37.17 36.09 37.78
C MET A 1 35.72 35.77 37.44
N ASN A 2 34.84 36.78 37.31
CA ASN A 2 33.37 36.59 37.24
C ASN A 2 32.70 37.35 36.07
N GLY A 3 33.45 37.75 35.04
CA GLY A 3 32.95 38.60 33.95
C GLY A 3 32.27 37.88 32.78
N LEU A 4 32.14 36.55 32.83
CA LEU A 4 31.58 35.75 31.72
C LEU A 4 30.10 35.40 31.90
N ILE A 5 29.57 35.51 33.12
CA ILE A 5 28.18 35.11 33.42
C ILE A 5 27.21 36.29 33.16
N ASP A 6 27.64 37.53 33.40
CA ASP A 6 26.78 38.71 33.20
C ASP A 6 26.58 39.07 31.72
N LYS A 7 27.50 38.67 30.82
CA LYS A 7 27.39 38.97 29.38
C LYS A 7 26.34 38.13 28.66
N ILE A 8 25.78 37.10 29.31
CA ILE A 8 24.66 36.31 28.79
C ILE A 8 23.31 37.01 29.12
N ARG A 9 23.30 37.97 30.04
CA ARG A 9 22.07 38.58 30.57
C ARG A 9 21.53 39.79 29.78
N SER A 10 22.17 40.20 28.69
CA SER A 10 21.74 41.38 27.92
C SER A 10 21.85 41.23 26.40
N ALA A 11 21.84 40.01 25.87
CA ALA A 11 21.32 39.85 24.51
C ALA A 11 19.80 39.93 24.66
N GLU A 12 19.17 41.01 24.22
CA GLU A 12 17.72 41.04 24.02
C GLU A 12 17.39 39.95 23.00
N ILE A 13 17.18 38.73 23.48
CA ILE A 13 16.91 37.60 22.61
C ILE A 13 15.47 37.78 22.16
N ASN A 14 15.33 38.38 20.97
CA ASN A 14 14.05 38.58 20.31
C ASN A 14 13.27 37.27 20.38
N LYS A 15 12.17 37.27 21.14
CA LYS A 15 11.39 36.06 21.46
C LYS A 15 11.02 35.27 20.20
N GLU A 16 10.80 35.99 19.10
CA GLU A 16 10.63 35.49 17.73
C GLU A 16 11.81 34.62 17.24
N ARG A 17 13.05 35.08 17.43
CA ARG A 17 14.26 34.36 17.01
C ARG A 17 14.53 33.14 17.90
N VAL A 18 14.18 33.22 19.19
CA VAL A 18 14.22 32.06 20.11
C VAL A 18 13.21 31.01 19.68
N ALA A 19 11.97 31.42 19.36
CA ALA A 19 10.93 30.53 18.91
C ALA A 19 11.30 29.81 17.60
N VAL A 20 11.85 30.55 16.63
CA VAL A 20 12.34 29.96 15.37
C VAL A 20 13.50 28.98 15.63
N PHE A 21 14.45 29.33 16.49
CA PHE A 21 15.54 28.42 16.84
C PHE A 21 15.04 27.13 17.54
N LEU A 22 14.09 27.24 18.46
CA LEU A 22 13.47 26.08 19.12
C LEU A 22 12.70 25.19 18.13
N ILE A 23 11.98 25.78 17.17
CA ILE A 23 11.29 25.03 16.12
C ILE A 23 12.30 24.28 15.24
N VAL A 24 13.40 24.91 14.85
CA VAL A 24 14.46 24.26 14.06
C VAL A 24 15.11 23.12 14.83
N VAL A 25 15.39 23.28 16.13
CA VAL A 25 15.93 22.20 16.98
C VAL A 25 14.93 21.05 17.11
N VAL A 26 13.63 21.33 17.29
CA VAL A 26 12.58 20.30 17.34
C VAL A 26 12.46 19.57 16.01
N LEU A 27 12.57 20.27 14.87
CA LEU A 27 12.54 19.65 13.54
C LEU A 27 13.75 18.76 13.28
N ILE A 28 14.94 19.13 13.76
CA ILE A 28 16.15 18.30 13.65
C ILE A 28 16.04 17.04 14.53
N ILE A 29 15.54 17.18 15.76
CA ILE A 29 15.32 16.04 16.67
C ILE A 29 14.26 15.09 16.09
N THR A 30 13.15 15.63 15.57
CA THR A 30 12.07 14.85 14.96
C THR A 30 12.53 14.18 13.66
N GLY A 31 13.27 14.89 12.82
CA GLY A 31 13.85 14.36 11.58
C GLY A 31 14.87 13.24 11.85
N GLY A 32 15.75 13.43 12.83
CA GLY A 32 16.69 12.40 13.28
C GLY A 32 15.98 11.16 13.85
N PHE A 33 14.91 11.35 14.62
CA PHE A 33 14.09 10.26 15.16
C PHE A 33 13.36 9.47 14.06
N VAL A 34 12.78 10.15 13.06
CA VAL A 34 12.12 9.51 11.91
C VAL A 34 13.13 8.74 11.06
N TYR A 35 14.30 9.33 10.80
CA TYR A 35 15.38 8.66 10.06
C TYR A 35 15.90 7.43 10.80
N TYR A 36 16.12 7.53 12.11
CA TYR A 36 16.56 6.43 12.97
C TYR A 36 15.52 5.29 13.01
N LYS A 37 14.22 5.61 13.16
CA LYS A 37 13.15 4.62 13.07
C LYS A 37 13.07 3.96 11.68
N ASN A 38 13.25 4.72 10.60
CA ASN A 38 13.20 4.18 9.24
C ASN A 38 14.41 3.27 8.94
N GLN A 39 15.58 3.51 9.56
CA GLN A 39 16.77 2.68 9.43
C GLN A 39 16.67 1.36 10.23
N ILE A 40 16.08 1.40 11.44
CA ILE A 40 15.86 0.21 12.29
C ILE A 40 14.67 -0.63 11.84
N ALA A 41 13.59 0.01 11.35
CA ALA A 41 12.46 -0.69 10.76
C ALA A 41 12.90 -1.56 9.57
N LYS A 42 13.79 -1.07 8.68
CA LYS A 42 14.26 -1.85 7.53
C LYS A 42 15.03 -3.14 7.90
N SER A 43 15.64 -3.21 9.08
CA SER A 43 16.44 -4.36 9.51
C SER A 43 15.66 -5.42 10.30
N GLN A 44 14.56 -5.06 10.99
CA GLN A 44 13.66 -6.03 11.66
C GLN A 44 12.45 -6.42 10.81
N VAL A 45 11.96 -5.51 9.96
CA VAL A 45 10.88 -5.79 9.00
C VAL A 45 11.34 -6.82 7.97
N SER A 46 12.64 -6.92 7.65
CA SER A 46 13.11 -7.88 6.65
C SER A 46 12.89 -9.34 7.07
N GLN A 47 13.18 -9.77 8.31
CA GLN A 47 12.96 -11.18 8.70
C GLN A 47 11.48 -11.50 8.96
N GLN A 48 10.73 -10.58 9.57
CA GLN A 48 9.32 -10.81 9.84
C GLN A 48 8.45 -10.70 8.58
N THR A 49 8.78 -9.80 7.65
CA THR A 49 8.08 -9.70 6.35
C THR A 49 8.41 -10.89 5.45
N LEU A 50 9.65 -11.40 5.46
CA LEU A 50 9.98 -12.66 4.78
C LEU A 50 9.12 -13.81 5.30
N SER A 51 9.00 -13.97 6.62
CA SER A 51 8.17 -15.03 7.22
C SER A 51 6.67 -14.87 6.94
N LEU A 52 6.13 -13.65 6.98
CA LEU A 52 4.71 -13.38 6.67
C LEU A 52 4.40 -13.57 5.18
N THR A 53 5.34 -13.23 4.30
CA THR A 53 5.20 -13.42 2.85
C THR A 53 5.23 -14.91 2.52
N GLN A 54 6.16 -15.66 3.10
CA GLN A 54 6.26 -17.11 2.94
C GLN A 54 5.00 -17.84 3.45
N GLN A 55 4.46 -17.46 4.61
CA GLN A 55 3.22 -18.05 5.14
C GLN A 55 2.03 -17.74 4.23
N LYS A 56 1.92 -16.50 3.74
CA LYS A 56 0.83 -16.10 2.84
C LYS A 56 0.91 -16.79 1.48
N GLU A 57 2.11 -16.99 0.94
CA GLU A 57 2.33 -17.77 -0.28
C GLU A 57 1.93 -19.23 -0.09
N GLN A 58 2.31 -19.83 1.03
CA GLN A 58 1.91 -21.21 1.35
C GLN A 58 0.39 -21.34 1.48
N GLU A 59 -0.28 -20.44 2.21
CA GLU A 59 -1.74 -20.43 2.32
C GLU A 59 -2.44 -20.27 0.97
N ASN A 60 -1.88 -19.44 0.08
CA ASN A 60 -2.43 -19.25 -1.26
C ASN A 60 -2.26 -20.51 -2.12
N ASN A 61 -1.11 -21.16 -2.05
CA ASN A 61 -0.86 -22.41 -2.77
C ASN A 61 -1.80 -23.52 -2.28
N ASP A 62 -1.95 -23.69 -0.97
CA ASP A 62 -2.89 -24.64 -0.37
C ASP A 62 -4.33 -24.37 -0.82
N LEU A 63 -4.70 -23.09 -0.95
CA LEU A 63 -6.00 -22.70 -1.43
C LEU A 63 -6.19 -23.06 -2.90
N ILE A 64 -5.22 -22.73 -3.75
CA ILE A 64 -5.27 -23.05 -5.18
C ILE A 64 -5.37 -24.56 -5.37
N GLU A 65 -4.65 -25.36 -4.59
CA GLU A 65 -4.74 -26.82 -4.64
C GLU A 65 -6.14 -27.31 -4.23
N LYS A 66 -6.71 -26.78 -3.14
CA LYS A 66 -8.07 -27.11 -2.71
C LYS A 66 -9.10 -26.78 -3.77
N VAL A 67 -9.03 -25.58 -4.35
CA VAL A 67 -9.93 -25.15 -5.43
C VAL A 67 -9.73 -26.00 -6.67
N GLY A 68 -8.49 -26.34 -7.03
CA GLY A 68 -8.16 -27.19 -8.18
C GLY A 68 -8.70 -28.61 -8.09
N LYS A 69 -8.98 -29.11 -6.88
CA LYS A 69 -9.68 -30.39 -6.67
C LYS A 69 -11.19 -30.29 -6.90
N LEU A 70 -11.75 -29.09 -6.85
CA LEU A 70 -13.20 -28.83 -6.98
C LEU A 70 -13.60 -28.37 -8.38
N ILE A 71 -12.70 -27.69 -9.10
CA ILE A 71 -12.96 -27.15 -10.43
C ILE A 71 -11.66 -27.09 -11.24
N LEU A 72 -11.79 -27.23 -12.57
CA LEU A 72 -10.67 -27.03 -13.48
C LEU A 72 -10.23 -25.56 -13.45
N LEU A 73 -8.99 -25.35 -13.03
CA LEU A 73 -8.36 -24.03 -12.95
C LEU A 73 -7.59 -23.70 -14.24
N PRO A 74 -7.50 -22.41 -14.62
CA PRO A 74 -6.59 -21.97 -15.66
C PRO A 74 -5.15 -22.36 -15.35
N THR A 75 -4.47 -22.94 -16.35
CA THR A 75 -3.05 -23.30 -16.27
C THR A 75 -2.19 -22.17 -16.82
N ASN A 76 -0.97 -22.01 -16.30
CA ASN A 76 0.02 -21.00 -16.72
C ASN A 76 -0.21 -19.56 -16.22
N GLU A 77 -1.07 -19.37 -15.22
CA GLU A 77 -1.17 -18.09 -14.51
C GLU A 77 -1.52 -18.28 -13.04
N GLN A 78 -1.18 -17.28 -12.23
CA GLN A 78 -1.51 -17.24 -10.80
C GLN A 78 -2.71 -16.33 -10.58
N PRO A 79 -3.71 -16.75 -9.78
CA PRO A 79 -4.85 -15.90 -9.47
C PRO A 79 -4.44 -14.79 -8.51
N THR A 80 -5.10 -13.65 -8.64
CA THR A 80 -5.14 -12.66 -7.55
C THR A 80 -6.19 -13.09 -6.54
N ILE A 81 -5.78 -13.31 -5.29
CA ILE A 81 -6.66 -13.79 -4.22
C ILE A 81 -7.04 -12.62 -3.31
N ALA A 82 -8.35 -12.40 -3.14
CA ALA A 82 -8.91 -11.43 -2.21
C ALA A 82 -9.82 -12.12 -1.20
N THR A 83 -9.90 -11.59 0.02
CA THR A 83 -10.82 -12.08 1.05
C THR A 83 -11.95 -11.07 1.22
N ILE A 84 -13.19 -11.54 1.26
CA ILE A 84 -14.35 -10.70 1.51
C ILE A 84 -14.42 -10.44 3.02
N THR A 85 -14.17 -9.19 3.41
CA THR A 85 -14.27 -8.76 4.82
C THR A 85 -15.61 -8.10 5.13
N ASP A 86 -16.30 -7.60 4.09
CA ASP A 86 -17.59 -6.95 4.21
C ASP A 86 -18.42 -7.19 2.93
N LYS A 87 -19.34 -8.16 3.01
CA LYS A 87 -20.27 -8.49 1.93
C LYS A 87 -21.15 -7.30 1.52
N SER A 88 -21.51 -6.41 2.43
CA SER A 88 -22.52 -5.37 2.17
C SER A 88 -22.08 -4.43 1.04
N GLN A 89 -20.77 -4.18 0.92
CA GLN A 89 -20.18 -3.34 -0.10
C GLN A 89 -20.10 -4.00 -1.49
N LEU A 90 -20.33 -5.31 -1.57
CA LEU A 90 -20.19 -6.10 -2.80
C LEU A 90 -21.54 -6.59 -3.35
N SER A 91 -22.65 -6.26 -2.68
CA SER A 91 -24.00 -6.76 -2.99
C SER A 91 -24.58 -6.23 -4.31
N THR A 92 -23.93 -5.24 -4.92
CA THR A 92 -24.35 -4.67 -6.21
C THR A 92 -24.03 -5.58 -7.40
N GLN A 93 -23.15 -6.57 -7.24
CA GLN A 93 -22.84 -7.52 -8.31
C GLN A 93 -23.46 -8.90 -8.02
N PRO A 94 -24.18 -9.50 -8.99
CA PRO A 94 -24.79 -10.82 -8.82
C PRO A 94 -23.83 -11.92 -8.37
N PHE A 95 -22.56 -11.81 -8.76
CA PHE A 95 -21.49 -12.75 -8.38
C PHE A 95 -21.31 -12.89 -6.85
N PHE A 96 -21.64 -11.87 -6.08
CA PHE A 96 -21.50 -11.87 -4.62
C PHE A 96 -22.82 -12.11 -3.86
N ASN A 97 -23.92 -12.41 -4.54
CA ASN A 97 -25.22 -12.62 -3.90
C ASN A 97 -25.16 -13.69 -2.79
N ASN A 98 -24.45 -14.78 -3.07
CA ASN A 98 -24.30 -15.92 -2.16
C ASN A 98 -23.02 -15.85 -1.31
N ALA A 99 -22.22 -14.79 -1.45
CA ALA A 99 -21.00 -14.60 -0.67
C ALA A 99 -21.30 -14.39 0.81
N VAL A 100 -20.34 -14.72 1.66
CA VAL A 100 -20.32 -14.35 3.09
C VAL A 100 -18.92 -13.84 3.46
N ASP A 101 -18.82 -13.18 4.60
CA ASP A 101 -17.54 -12.72 5.12
C ASP A 101 -16.62 -13.93 5.39
N GLY A 102 -15.37 -13.81 4.95
CA GLY A 102 -14.39 -14.89 4.96
C GLY A 102 -14.35 -15.74 3.69
N ASP A 103 -15.29 -15.56 2.75
CA ASP A 103 -15.15 -16.16 1.41
C ASP A 103 -13.94 -15.55 0.69
N ARG A 104 -13.26 -16.37 -0.13
CA ARG A 104 -12.08 -15.98 -0.89
C ARG A 104 -12.40 -15.97 -2.39
N VAL A 105 -12.00 -14.89 -3.05
CA VAL A 105 -12.18 -14.67 -4.49
C VAL A 105 -10.85 -14.88 -5.19
N LEU A 106 -10.81 -15.76 -6.18
CA LEU A 106 -9.67 -15.97 -7.05
C LEU A 106 -9.97 -15.34 -8.41
N VAL A 107 -9.18 -14.37 -8.83
CA VAL A 107 -9.32 -13.71 -10.12
C VAL A 107 -8.17 -14.08 -11.04
N TYR A 108 -8.51 -14.72 -12.15
CA TYR A 108 -7.62 -15.11 -13.22
C TYR A 108 -7.70 -14.09 -14.35
N ALA A 109 -6.64 -13.29 -14.49
CA ALA A 109 -6.68 -12.13 -15.36
C ALA A 109 -6.63 -12.50 -16.85
N ASN A 110 -5.79 -13.46 -17.23
CA ASN A 110 -5.63 -13.86 -18.63
C ASN A 110 -6.82 -14.71 -19.08
N ALA A 111 -7.27 -15.65 -18.25
CA ALA A 111 -8.46 -16.46 -18.52
C ALA A 111 -9.78 -15.71 -18.33
N LYS A 112 -9.74 -14.46 -17.85
CA LYS A 112 -10.91 -13.62 -17.58
C LYS A 112 -11.97 -14.34 -16.75
N LYS A 113 -11.54 -15.00 -15.67
CA LYS A 113 -12.40 -15.83 -14.82
C LYS A 113 -12.26 -15.43 -13.34
N ALA A 114 -13.38 -15.26 -12.65
CA ALA A 114 -13.43 -15.14 -11.20
C ALA A 114 -14.10 -16.37 -10.59
N ILE A 115 -13.57 -16.82 -9.46
CA ILE A 115 -14.06 -17.98 -8.71
C ILE A 115 -14.24 -17.53 -7.26
N LEU A 116 -15.45 -17.69 -6.73
CA LEU A 116 -15.78 -17.45 -5.33
C LEU A 116 -15.73 -18.79 -4.60
N TYR A 117 -14.84 -18.90 -3.62
CA TYR A 117 -14.61 -20.11 -2.84
C TYR A 117 -14.87 -19.84 -1.36
N ARG A 118 -15.55 -20.77 -0.70
CA ARG A 118 -15.79 -20.76 0.75
C ARG A 118 -14.86 -21.75 1.45
N PRO A 119 -13.83 -21.28 2.17
CA PRO A 119 -12.91 -22.17 2.88
C PRO A 119 -13.57 -23.01 3.97
N SER A 120 -14.56 -22.45 4.68
CA SER A 120 -15.21 -23.11 5.83
C SER A 120 -15.97 -24.38 5.47
N THR A 121 -16.56 -24.43 4.27
CA THR A 121 -17.31 -25.60 3.78
C THR A 121 -16.58 -26.32 2.64
N ASN A 122 -15.42 -25.83 2.22
CA ASN A 122 -14.67 -26.31 1.06
C ASN A 122 -15.54 -26.40 -0.22
N LYS A 123 -16.22 -25.30 -0.59
CA LYS A 123 -17.12 -25.26 -1.75
C LYS A 123 -16.84 -24.08 -2.66
N ILE A 124 -17.04 -24.30 -3.96
CA ILE A 124 -17.18 -23.23 -4.93
C ILE A 124 -18.60 -22.69 -4.82
N ILE A 125 -18.70 -21.39 -4.55
CA ILE A 125 -19.97 -20.70 -4.38
C ILE A 125 -20.44 -20.16 -5.72
N GLU A 126 -19.54 -19.56 -6.51
CA GLU A 126 -19.90 -18.93 -7.78
C GLU A 126 -18.70 -18.89 -8.73
N VAL A 127 -18.95 -18.92 -10.04
CA VAL A 127 -17.93 -18.77 -11.09
C VAL A 127 -18.46 -17.86 -12.17
N ALA A 128 -17.74 -16.79 -12.48
CA ALA A 128 -18.16 -15.81 -13.49
C ALA A 128 -17.01 -15.38 -14.40
N PRO A 129 -17.32 -14.98 -15.65
CA PRO A 129 -16.37 -14.24 -16.46
C PRO A 129 -16.12 -12.85 -15.85
N VAL A 130 -14.89 -12.35 -15.97
CA VAL A 130 -14.54 -10.98 -15.56
C VAL A 130 -14.12 -10.14 -16.76
N ASN A 131 -14.72 -8.96 -16.86
CA ASN A 131 -14.29 -7.93 -17.79
C ASN A 131 -13.31 -7.01 -17.07
N ILE A 132 -12.02 -7.23 -17.30
CA ILE A 132 -10.96 -6.44 -16.69
C ILE A 132 -10.76 -5.21 -17.58
N THR A 133 -11.41 -4.12 -17.24
CA THR A 133 -11.02 -2.81 -17.77
C THR A 133 -9.84 -2.34 -16.92
N SER A 134 -8.64 -2.48 -17.44
CA SER A 134 -7.45 -1.88 -16.84
C SER A 134 -7.74 -0.39 -16.63
N PRO A 135 -7.68 0.17 -15.41
CA PRO A 135 -7.48 1.60 -15.30
C PRO A 135 -6.12 1.85 -15.93
N THR A 136 -6.10 2.44 -17.12
CA THR A 136 -4.88 3.02 -17.66
C THR A 136 -4.39 3.99 -16.60
N LEU A 137 -3.32 3.63 -15.89
CA LEU A 137 -2.51 4.58 -15.15
C LEU A 137 -2.10 5.60 -16.19
N THR A 138 -2.82 6.72 -16.24
CA THR A 138 -2.45 7.85 -17.06
C THR A 138 -1.09 8.25 -16.52
N PRO A 139 0.01 8.15 -17.29
CA PRO A 139 1.27 8.70 -16.84
C PRO A 139 0.99 10.17 -16.52
N SER A 140 1.13 10.52 -15.25
CA SER A 140 1.09 11.91 -14.79
C SER A 140 1.99 12.71 -15.75
N PRO A 141 1.50 13.80 -16.35
CA PRO A 141 2.29 14.57 -17.29
C PRO A 141 3.60 14.95 -16.63
N THR A 142 4.68 14.48 -17.26
CA THR A 142 6.03 14.99 -17.12
C THR A 142 5.99 16.50 -16.97
N ALA A 143 6.73 16.99 -15.99
CA ALA A 143 7.05 18.38 -15.77
C ALA A 143 6.97 19.22 -17.05
N THR A 144 6.09 20.21 -17.02
CA THR A 144 6.14 21.39 -17.88
C THR A 144 7.23 22.30 -17.32
N PRO A 145 8.41 22.44 -17.94
CA PRO A 145 9.11 23.71 -17.89
C PRO A 145 8.43 24.60 -18.94
N SER A 146 7.47 25.40 -18.47
CA SER A 146 7.04 26.60 -19.19
C SER A 146 8.16 27.63 -19.13
N ALA A 147 8.33 28.32 -20.26
CA ALA A 147 9.04 29.58 -20.50
C ALA A 147 10.45 29.45 -21.13
N VAL A 148 10.53 29.71 -22.44
CA VAL A 148 11.09 30.97 -22.97
C VAL A 148 10.29 31.36 -24.22
N ILE A 149 9.77 32.60 -24.22
CA ILE A 149 9.22 33.32 -25.37
C ILE A 149 10.38 34.11 -25.98
N GLU A 150 10.64 33.94 -27.28
CA GLU A 150 11.39 34.89 -28.12
C GLU A 150 11.01 34.57 -29.59
N GLN A 151 9.92 35.11 -30.12
CA GLN A 151 9.83 36.39 -30.85
C GLN A 151 10.97 36.60 -31.87
N LEU A 152 10.68 36.43 -33.17
CA LEU A 152 10.88 37.41 -34.26
C LEU A 152 10.80 36.73 -35.65
N THR A 153 9.66 36.94 -36.30
CA THR A 153 9.41 37.05 -37.75
C THR A 153 10.28 38.17 -38.37
N PRO A 154 10.43 38.31 -39.71
CA PRO A 154 9.45 37.99 -40.77
C PRO A 154 9.90 37.08 -41.92
#